data_AF-A0AA36D8W1-F1
#
_entry.id   AF-A0AA36D8W1-F1
#
_cell.length_a   1.000
_cell.length_b   1.000
_cell.length_c   1.000
_cell.angle_alpha   90.00
_cell.angle_beta   90.00
_cell.angle_gamma   90.00
#
_symmetry.space_group_name_H-M   'P 1'
#
loop_
_entity.id
_entity.type
_entity.pdbx_description
1 polymer ?
#
loop_
_entity_poly.entity_id
_entity_poly.type
_entity_poly.pdbx_seq_one_letter_code
_entity_poly.pdbx_strand_id
1 'polypeptide(L)'
;MDVGSLSCGYFQIKRPYYIDCGTPGKKSGESLDTAWKRCADDLSCATKCVQSYVARYKGGCPGKSACEQMARLHNGGPAGCKTSATNNYWNAVKKCCKC
;
A
#
# COMPACT_ATOMS: atom_id res chain seq x y z
N MET A 1 -3.76 -9.34 -13.40
CA MET A 1 -4.78 -9.45 -12.34
C MET A 1 -4.15 -10.18 -11.17
N ASP A 2 -4.30 -9.63 -9.98
CA ASP A 2 -3.78 -10.20 -8.72
C ASP A 2 -4.95 -10.51 -7.79
N VAL A 3 -5.11 -11.79 -7.44
CA VAL A 3 -6.21 -12.33 -6.63
C VAL A 3 -7.60 -11.81 -7.07
N GLY A 4 -7.88 -11.84 -8.38
CA GLY A 4 -9.19 -11.47 -8.95
C GLY A 4 -9.45 -9.96 -9.07
N SER A 5 -8.47 -9.11 -8.80
CA SER A 5 -8.57 -7.64 -8.94
C SER A 5 -7.37 -7.05 -9.67
N LEU A 6 -7.49 -5.83 -10.18
CA LEU A 6 -6.37 -5.12 -10.79
C LEU A 6 -5.52 -4.43 -9.71
N SER A 7 -4.21 -4.63 -9.78
CA SER A 7 -3.18 -3.91 -9.05
C SER A 7 -2.38 -3.08 -10.05
N CYS A 8 -2.09 -1.81 -9.76
CA CYS A 8 -1.47 -0.89 -10.72
C CYS A 8 -0.10 -0.36 -10.24
N GLY A 9 0.78 -0.07 -11.20
CA GLY A 9 1.98 0.75 -11.04
C GLY A 9 3.05 0.21 -10.10
N TYR A 10 3.91 1.13 -9.63
CA TYR A 10 5.16 0.84 -8.91
C TYR A 10 5.00 -0.03 -7.67
N PHE A 11 3.91 0.18 -6.93
CA PHE A 11 3.63 -0.53 -5.68
C PHE A 11 2.42 -1.46 -5.78
N GLN A 12 1.99 -1.85 -6.99
CA GLN A 12 0.85 -2.76 -7.17
C GLN A 12 -0.39 -2.34 -6.36
N ILE A 13 -0.70 -1.04 -6.37
CA ILE A 13 -1.78 -0.45 -5.57
C ILE A 13 -3.13 -0.89 -6.14
N LYS A 14 -4.01 -1.44 -5.30
CA LYS A 14 -5.41 -1.73 -5.63
C LYS A 14 -6.30 -0.51 -5.44
N ARG A 15 -7.44 -0.45 -6.14
CA ARG A 15 -8.38 0.67 -6.03
C ARG A 15 -8.85 0.97 -4.60
N PRO A 16 -9.22 -0.01 -3.74
CA PRO A 16 -9.56 0.26 -2.34
C PRO A 16 -8.40 0.85 -1.54
N TYR A 17 -7.17 0.39 -1.79
CA TYR A 17 -5.97 0.95 -1.17
C TYR A 17 -5.81 2.43 -1.51
N TYR A 18 -6.04 2.80 -2.77
CA TYR A 18 -5.99 4.19 -3.23
C TYR A 18 -7.05 5.08 -2.59
N ILE A 19 -8.27 4.56 -2.42
CA ILE A 19 -9.32 5.25 -1.66
C ILE A 19 -8.83 5.49 -0.24
N ASP A 20 -8.30 4.46 0.40
CA ASP A 20 -7.93 4.52 1.81
C ASP A 20 -6.72 5.39 2.11
N CYS A 21 -5.84 5.61 1.13
CA CYS A 21 -4.72 6.53 1.24
C CYS A 21 -5.10 8.01 0.96
N GLY A 22 -6.40 8.30 0.78
CA GLY A 22 -6.92 9.66 0.60
C GLY A 22 -6.95 10.15 -0.85
N THR A 23 -6.86 9.24 -1.83
CA THR A 23 -6.92 9.55 -3.27
C THR A 23 -5.96 10.66 -3.74
N PRO A 24 -4.66 10.60 -3.39
CA PRO A 24 -3.71 11.65 -3.74
C PRO A 24 -3.67 11.88 -5.26
N GLY A 25 -3.54 13.14 -5.65
CA GLY A 25 -3.43 13.55 -7.05
C GLY A 25 -4.73 13.49 -7.84
N LYS A 26 -5.87 13.06 -7.27
CA LYS A 26 -7.17 13.08 -7.93
C LYS A 26 -7.59 14.52 -8.25
N LYS A 27 -8.00 14.77 -9.50
CA LYS A 27 -8.49 16.08 -9.97
C LYS A 27 -10.01 16.20 -9.80
N SER A 28 -10.51 17.44 -9.77
CA SER A 28 -11.96 17.72 -9.82
C SER A 28 -12.55 17.17 -11.12
N GLY A 29 -13.73 16.53 -11.06
CA GLY A 29 -14.37 15.88 -12.21
C GLY A 29 -13.71 14.59 -12.70
N GLU A 30 -12.51 14.23 -12.24
CA GLU A 30 -11.83 13.00 -12.66
C GLU A 30 -12.48 11.76 -12.02
N SER A 31 -12.61 10.68 -12.80
CA SER A 31 -13.07 9.39 -12.26
C SER A 31 -12.05 8.83 -11.26
N LEU A 32 -12.53 8.05 -10.29
CA LEU A 32 -11.64 7.42 -9.31
C LEU A 32 -10.67 6.42 -9.97
N ASP A 33 -11.10 5.72 -11.01
CA ASP A 33 -10.27 4.73 -11.72
C ASP A 33 -9.15 5.39 -12.51
N THR A 34 -9.46 6.50 -13.19
CA THR A 34 -8.46 7.30 -13.92
C THR A 34 -7.43 7.87 -12.95
N ALA A 35 -7.89 8.47 -11.85
CA ALA A 35 -7.01 9.03 -10.83
C ALA A 35 -6.12 7.96 -10.16
N TRP A 36 -6.71 6.81 -9.82
CA TRP A 36 -6.00 5.69 -9.22
C TRP A 36 -4.89 5.16 -10.12
N LYS A 37 -5.21 4.82 -11.38
CA LYS A 37 -4.22 4.27 -12.32
C LYS A 37 -3.09 5.27 -12.57
N ARG A 38 -3.44 6.53 -12.84
CA ARG A 38 -2.46 7.60 -13.04
C ARG A 38 -1.57 7.82 -11.81
N CYS A 39 -2.15 7.81 -10.61
CA CYS A 39 -1.37 7.96 -9.39
C CYS A 39 -0.47 6.75 -9.12
N ALA A 40 -0.94 5.53 -9.40
CA ALA A 40 -0.16 4.32 -9.23
C ALA A 40 1.06 4.28 -10.16
N ASP A 41 0.92 4.82 -11.38
CA ASP A 41 1.98 4.92 -12.39
C ASP A 41 2.88 6.17 -12.24
N ASP A 42 2.63 7.01 -11.24
CA ASP A 42 3.50 8.12 -10.86
C ASP A 42 4.21 7.80 -9.53
N LEU A 43 5.54 7.68 -9.55
CA LEU A 43 6.29 7.22 -8.37
C LEU A 43 6.06 8.10 -7.14
N SER A 44 5.96 9.42 -7.32
CA SER A 44 5.76 10.38 -6.23
C SER A 44 4.37 10.22 -5.61
N CYS A 45 3.33 10.16 -6.45
CA CYS A 45 1.95 9.98 -6.03
C CYS A 45 1.74 8.61 -5.38
N ALA A 46 2.28 7.55 -5.98
CA ALA A 46 2.20 6.20 -5.45
C ALA A 46 2.92 6.09 -4.09
N THR A 47 4.11 6.70 -3.94
CA THR A 47 4.84 6.77 -2.67
C THR A 47 4.02 7.48 -1.59
N LYS A 48 3.45 8.65 -1.93
CA LYS A 48 2.57 9.39 -1.01
C LYS A 48 1.36 8.55 -0.59
N CYS A 49 0.76 7.81 -1.52
CA CYS A 49 -0.34 6.91 -1.22
C CYS A 49 0.07 5.81 -0.23
N VAL A 50 1.20 5.13 -0.45
CA VAL A 50 1.71 4.11 0.49
C VAL A 50 1.97 4.70 1.88
N GLN A 51 2.62 5.87 1.94
CA GLN A 51 2.90 6.55 3.21
C GLN A 51 1.62 6.92 3.96
N SER A 52 0.63 7.52 3.28
CA SER A 52 -0.67 7.86 3.88
C SER A 52 -1.43 6.62 4.37
N TYR A 53 -1.41 5.54 3.60
CA TYR A 53 -2.06 4.28 3.96
C TYR A 53 -1.43 3.68 5.22
N VAL A 54 -0.09 3.61 5.27
CA VAL A 54 0.63 3.13 6.45
C VAL A 54 0.38 4.03 7.65
N ALA A 55 0.42 5.36 7.48
CA ALA A 55 0.13 6.30 8.55
C ALA A 55 -1.29 6.12 9.13
N ARG A 56 -2.27 5.80 8.28
CA ARG A 56 -3.65 5.50 8.69
C ARG A 56 -3.77 4.22 9.52
N TYR A 57 -3.04 3.15 9.16
CA TYR A 57 -3.24 1.83 9.77
C TYR A 57 -2.14 1.36 10.73
N LYS A 58 -1.02 2.08 10.85
CA LYS A 58 0.10 1.69 11.73
C LYS A 58 -0.26 1.46 13.19
N GLY A 59 -1.32 2.11 13.70
CA GLY A 59 -1.84 1.86 15.05
C GLY A 59 -2.27 0.41 15.28
N GLY A 60 -2.62 -0.34 14.22
CA GLY A 60 -2.93 -1.76 14.27
C GLY A 60 -1.71 -2.70 14.23
N CYS A 61 -0.49 -2.14 14.25
CA CYS A 61 0.77 -2.87 14.12
C CYS A 61 1.80 -2.55 15.23
N PRO A 62 1.43 -2.63 16.52
CA PRO A 62 2.36 -2.34 17.61
C PRO A 62 3.54 -3.32 17.64
N GLY A 63 4.67 -2.87 18.19
CA GLY A 63 5.85 -3.73 18.44
C GLY A 63 6.66 -4.15 17.21
N LYS A 64 6.39 -3.56 16.04
CA LYS A 64 7.10 -3.85 14.77
C LYS A 64 7.97 -2.68 14.34
N SER A 65 9.06 -2.95 13.62
CA SER A 65 9.86 -1.87 13.02
C SER A 65 9.05 -1.10 11.98
N ALA A 66 9.42 0.14 11.68
CA ALA A 66 8.70 0.95 10.68
C ALA A 66 8.64 0.25 9.31
N CYS A 67 9.70 -0.46 8.91
CA CYS A 67 9.71 -1.18 7.64
C CYS A 67 8.85 -2.44 7.68
N GLU A 68 8.84 -3.20 8.78
CA GLU A 68 7.94 -4.35 8.92
C GLU A 68 6.47 -3.89 8.89
N GLN A 69 6.14 -2.81 9.60
CA GLN A 69 4.78 -2.23 9.58
C GLN A 69 4.38 -1.86 8.15
N MET A 70 5.25 -1.14 7.43
CA MET A 70 5.00 -0.74 6.04
C MET A 70 4.80 -1.95 5.13
N ALA A 71 5.71 -2.93 5.16
CA ALA A 71 5.63 -4.11 4.32
C ALA A 71 4.36 -4.92 4.57
N ARG A 72 4.02 -5.17 5.84
CA ARG A 72 2.88 -6.00 6.20
C ARG A 72 1.55 -5.31 5.95
N LEU A 73 1.44 -4.02 6.24
CA LEU A 73 0.23 -3.23 5.91
C LEU A 73 0.05 -3.07 4.40
N HIS A 74 1.14 -2.92 3.65
CA HIS A 74 1.08 -2.82 2.20
C HIS A 74 0.56 -4.12 1.56
N ASN A 75 1.08 -5.27 1.99
CA ASN A 75 0.70 -6.57 1.42
C ASN A 75 -0.64 -7.10 1.95
N GLY A 76 -0.93 -6.93 3.25
CA GLY A 76 -2.08 -7.53 3.91
C GLY A 76 -3.22 -6.55 4.26
N GLY A 77 -3.11 -5.29 3.86
CA GLY A 77 -4.11 -4.26 4.18
C GLY A 77 -4.17 -3.92 5.68
N PRO A 78 -5.32 -3.43 6.19
CA PRO A 78 -5.42 -2.88 7.55
C PRO A 78 -5.12 -3.88 8.67
N ALA A 79 -5.35 -5.17 8.40
CA ALA A 79 -5.09 -6.27 9.31
C ALA A 79 -3.77 -6.99 9.03
N GLY A 80 -2.93 -6.48 8.13
CA GLY A 80 -1.73 -7.17 7.63
C GLY A 80 -0.74 -7.59 8.72
N CYS A 81 -0.64 -6.84 9.82
CA CYS A 81 0.22 -7.19 10.95
C CYS A 81 -0.37 -8.24 11.90
N LYS A 82 -1.67 -8.52 11.80
CA LYS A 82 -2.41 -9.46 12.66
C LYS A 82 -2.49 -10.87 12.08
N THR A 83 -2.09 -11.06 10.83
CA THR A 83 -2.10 -12.35 10.13
C THR A 83 -0.69 -12.81 9.79
N SER A 84 -0.43 -14.12 9.88
CA SER A 84 0.83 -14.74 9.44
C SER A 84 1.01 -14.76 7.92
N ALA A 85 -0.06 -14.51 7.14
CA ALA A 85 -0.01 -14.53 5.67
C ALA A 85 0.99 -13.51 5.08
N THR A 86 1.28 -12.42 5.80
CA THR A 86 2.23 -11.38 5.37
C THR A 86 3.67 -11.65 5.80
N ASN A 87 3.94 -12.70 6.58
CA ASN A 87 5.29 -12.99 7.09
C ASN A 87 6.27 -13.31 5.95
N ASN A 88 5.84 -14.07 4.94
CA ASN A 88 6.70 -14.41 3.80
C ASN A 88 7.05 -13.16 2.98
N TYR A 89 6.07 -12.27 2.77
CA TYR A 89 6.30 -10.99 2.11
C TYR A 89 7.30 -10.12 2.89
N TRP A 90 7.10 -9.99 4.21
CA TRP A 90 8.05 -9.27 5.07
C TRP A 90 9.46 -9.87 5.00
N ASN A 91 9.60 -11.19 5.12
CA ASN A 91 10.90 -11.83 5.05
C ASN A 91 11.62 -11.61 3.71
N ALA A 92 10.88 -11.48 2.61
CA ALA A 92 11.45 -11.12 1.32
C ALA A 92 11.91 -9.65 1.29
N VAL A 93 11.08 -8.72 1.76
CA VAL A 93 11.43 -7.28 1.86
C VAL A 93 12.67 -7.09 2.74
N LYS A 94 12.69 -7.76 3.90
CA LYS A 94 13.78 -7.73 4.89
C LYS A 94 15.14 -8.01 4.26
N LYS A 95 15.20 -9.04 3.40
CA LYS A 95 16.43 -9.43 2.69
C LYS A 95 16.91 -8.35 1.71
N CYS A 96 15.99 -7.62 1.07
CA CYS A 96 16.32 -6.57 0.12
C CYS A 96 16.70 -5.25 0.79
N CYS A 97 15.96 -4.81 1.80
CA CYS A 97 16.20 -3.54 2.49
C CYS A 97 17.37 -3.57 3.49
N LYS A 98 17.79 -4.76 3.95
CA LYS A 98 18.70 -4.94 5.09
C LYS A 98 18.23 -4.20 6.36
N CYS A 99 16.91 -4.15 6.50
CA CYS A 99 16.18 -3.78 7.69
C CYS A 99 15.64 -5.07 8.36
#